data_AF-A0A7C8ZFM2-F1
#
_entry.id   AF-A0A7C8ZFM2-F1
#
_cell.length_a   1.000
_cell.length_b   1.000
_cell.length_c   1.000
_cell.angle_alpha   90.00
_cell.angle_beta   90.00
_cell.angle_gamma   90.00
#
_symmetry.space_group_name_H-M   'P 1'
#
loop_
_entity.id
_entity.type
_entity.pdbx_description
1 polymer ?
#
loop_
_entity_poly.entity_id
_entity_poly.type
_entity_poly.pdbx_seq_one_letter_code
_entity_poly.pdbx_strand_id
1 'polypeptide(L)'
;ETGGEGAHFICEEKGVIGVADGVGGWADVGVDAGEYARRLMSNSISAIKEDPEGPVDPAKVLEKAHSSTKVIGSSTACKIALTDQVSSYFVRKICLGLHFYYALFLLKAG
;
A
#
# COMPACT_ATOMS: atom_id res chain seq x y z
N GLU A 1 4.56 2.54 -22.43
CA GLU A 1 3.26 2.24 -21.77
C GLU A 1 3.49 2.10 -20.28
N THR A 2 2.63 2.71 -19.44
CA THR A 2 2.81 2.78 -17.96
C THR A 2 2.23 1.59 -17.20
N GLY A 3 1.79 0.52 -17.87
CA GLY A 3 1.30 -0.70 -17.20
C GLY A 3 0.00 -0.53 -16.39
N GLY A 4 -0.67 0.62 -16.48
CA GLY A 4 -1.87 0.97 -15.71
C GLY A 4 -1.56 1.63 -14.36
N GLU A 5 -2.62 2.07 -13.67
CA GLU A 5 -2.56 2.74 -12.36
C GLU A 5 -2.50 1.75 -11.18
N GLY A 6 -2.81 0.48 -11.43
CA GLY A 6 -2.83 -0.58 -10.44
C GLY A 6 -1.47 -1.25 -10.19
N ALA A 7 -1.27 -1.73 -8.97
CA ALA A 7 -0.16 -2.58 -8.57
C ALA A 7 -0.61 -3.61 -7.53
N HIS A 8 0.07 -4.74 -7.45
CA HIS A 8 -0.21 -5.74 -6.42
C HIS A 8 1.07 -6.46 -5.98
N PHE A 9 1.01 -7.14 -4.83
CA PHE A 9 2.00 -8.11 -4.41
C PHE A 9 1.35 -9.28 -3.67
N ILE A 10 2.06 -10.42 -3.68
CA ILE A 10 1.76 -11.60 -2.88
C ILE A 10 3.05 -11.99 -2.16
N CYS A 11 2.99 -12.13 -0.84
CA CYS A 11 4.07 -12.62 0.01
C CYS A 11 3.60 -13.93 0.64
N GLU A 12 3.86 -15.04 -0.04
CA GLU A 12 3.41 -16.37 0.36
C GLU A 12 3.99 -16.79 1.72
N GLU A 13 5.27 -16.50 1.96
CA GLU A 13 5.98 -16.81 3.21
C GLU A 13 5.28 -16.27 4.46
N LYS A 14 4.60 -15.13 4.33
CA LYS A 14 3.90 -14.44 5.42
C LYS A 14 2.37 -14.44 5.25
N GLY A 15 1.86 -15.06 4.18
CA GLY A 15 0.43 -15.04 3.85
C GLY A 15 -0.14 -13.63 3.62
N VAL A 16 0.63 -12.69 3.06
CA VAL A 16 0.19 -11.30 2.88
C VAL A 16 -0.05 -10.98 1.42
N ILE A 17 -1.21 -10.40 1.11
CA ILE A 17 -1.55 -9.91 -0.22
C ILE A 17 -1.81 -8.42 -0.12
N GLY A 18 -1.30 -7.66 -1.08
CA GLY A 18 -1.58 -6.23 -1.19
C GLY A 18 -1.96 -5.84 -2.61
N VAL A 19 -2.90 -4.91 -2.72
CA VAL A 19 -3.26 -4.23 -3.97
C VAL A 19 -3.21 -2.74 -3.73
N ALA A 20 -2.83 -1.99 -4.76
CA ALA A 20 -2.90 -0.55 -4.79
C ALA A 20 -3.44 -0.09 -6.14
N ASP A 21 -4.17 1.01 -6.12
CA ASP A 21 -4.74 1.65 -7.29
C ASP A 21 -4.45 3.14 -7.25
N GLY A 22 -3.63 3.59 -8.21
CA GLY A 22 -3.21 4.98 -8.37
C GLY A 22 -4.40 5.90 -8.64
N VAL A 23 -4.36 7.12 -8.12
CA VAL A 23 -5.41 8.10 -8.37
C VAL A 23 -5.18 8.76 -9.73
N GLY A 24 -5.99 8.44 -10.73
CA GLY A 24 -5.83 8.95 -12.10
C GLY A 24 -5.86 10.47 -12.27
N GLY A 25 -6.38 11.23 -11.30
CA GLY A 25 -6.33 12.72 -11.31
C GLY A 25 -4.91 13.31 -11.35
N TRP A 26 -3.87 12.52 -11.09
CA TRP A 26 -2.47 12.94 -11.28
C TRP A 26 -2.05 13.05 -12.75
N ALA A 27 -2.75 12.37 -13.67
CA ALA A 27 -2.46 12.45 -15.10
C ALA A 27 -2.63 13.88 -15.65
N ASP A 28 -3.57 14.66 -15.10
CA ASP A 28 -3.84 16.05 -15.49
C ASP A 28 -2.66 16.99 -15.25
N VAL A 29 -1.76 16.63 -14.33
CA VAL A 29 -0.53 17.38 -14.02
C VAL A 29 0.73 16.65 -14.46
N GLY A 30 0.60 15.62 -15.31
CA GLY A 30 1.72 14.87 -15.87
C GLY A 30 2.43 13.94 -14.89
N VAL A 31 1.76 13.52 -13.80
CA VAL A 31 2.31 12.61 -12.79
C VAL A 31 1.76 11.19 -13.00
N ASP A 32 2.63 10.18 -13.02
CA ASP A 32 2.25 8.77 -13.13
C ASP A 32 1.79 8.21 -11.77
N ALA A 33 0.48 8.16 -11.54
CA ALA A 33 -0.10 7.56 -10.34
C ALA A 33 0.19 6.05 -10.23
N GLY A 34 0.41 5.36 -11.34
CA GLY A 34 0.81 3.96 -11.36
C GLY A 34 2.23 3.78 -10.80
N GLU A 35 3.13 4.73 -11.01
CA GLU A 35 4.47 4.69 -10.40
C GLU A 35 4.37 4.73 -8.88
N TYR A 36 3.47 5.57 -8.35
CA TYR A 36 3.17 5.61 -6.93
C TYR A 36 2.68 4.26 -6.41
N ALA A 37 1.65 3.68 -7.04
CA ALA A 37 1.08 2.40 -6.63
C ALA A 37 2.14 1.28 -6.64
N ARG A 38 2.95 1.20 -7.70
CA ARG A 38 4.05 0.23 -7.82
C ARG A 38 5.11 0.41 -6.74
N ARG A 39 5.51 1.65 -6.47
CA ARG A 39 6.51 1.95 -5.42
C ARG A 39 5.98 1.60 -4.04
N LEU A 40 4.71 1.89 -3.76
CA LEU A 40 4.06 1.54 -2.50
C LEU A 40 4.01 0.02 -2.29
N MET A 41 3.65 -0.76 -3.31
CA MET A 41 3.65 -2.23 -3.22
C MET A 41 5.07 -2.79 -3.04
N SER A 42 6.05 -2.29 -3.80
CA SER A 42 7.46 -2.71 -3.63
C SER A 42 7.99 -2.42 -2.23
N ASN A 43 7.72 -1.23 -1.69
CA ASN A 43 8.15 -0.86 -0.34
C ASN A 43 7.40 -1.65 0.75
N SER A 44 6.19 -2.12 0.46
CA SER A 44 5.45 -3.02 1.35
C SER A 44 6.14 -4.37 1.50
N ILE A 45 6.67 -4.91 0.41
CA ILE A 45 7.46 -6.17 0.45
C ILE A 45 8.73 -5.96 1.29
N SER A 46 9.44 -4.84 1.09
CA SER A 46 10.62 -4.53 1.90
C SER A 46 10.29 -4.41 3.39
N ALA A 47 9.21 -3.70 3.73
CA ALA A 47 8.76 -3.53 5.11
C ALA A 47 8.35 -4.85 5.79
N ILE A 48 7.80 -5.83 5.03
CA ILE A 48 7.52 -7.18 5.53
C ILE A 48 8.83 -7.94 5.80
N LYS A 49 9.82 -7.83 4.92
CA LYS A 49 11.09 -8.54 5.03
C LYS A 49 12.01 -8.01 6.13
N GLU A 50 11.87 -6.74 6.50
CA GLU A 50 12.62 -6.12 7.60
C GLU A 50 12.25 -6.68 8.97
N ASP A 51 11.04 -7.22 9.13
CA ASP A 51 10.56 -7.82 10.38
C ASP A 51 10.19 -9.30 10.15
N PRO A 52 11.21 -10.17 10.05
CA PRO A 52 10.99 -11.58 9.73
C PRO A 52 10.36 -12.35 10.89
N GLU A 53 10.34 -11.82 12.11
CA GLU A 53 9.83 -12.50 13.29
C GLU A 53 8.40 -12.07 13.63
N GLY A 54 7.53 -13.05 13.90
CA GLY A 54 6.16 -12.80 14.32
C GLY A 54 5.15 -12.52 13.19
N PRO A 55 3.87 -12.29 13.57
CA PRO A 55 2.78 -12.04 12.65
C PRO A 55 2.93 -10.65 12.01
N VAL A 56 2.60 -10.56 10.72
CA VAL A 56 2.64 -9.27 10.00
C VAL A 56 1.51 -8.38 10.49
N ASP A 57 1.84 -7.17 10.90
CA ASP A 57 0.89 -6.08 11.14
C ASP A 57 0.75 -5.23 9.86
N PRO A 58 -0.35 -5.35 9.10
CA PRO A 58 -0.50 -4.65 7.83
C PRO A 58 -0.52 -3.13 7.96
N ALA A 59 -0.93 -2.59 9.12
CA ALA A 59 -0.90 -1.15 9.38
C ALA A 59 0.53 -0.64 9.46
N LYS A 60 1.40 -1.33 10.22
CA LYS A 60 2.84 -1.00 10.32
C LYS A 60 3.55 -1.14 8.98
N VAL A 61 3.28 -2.22 8.25
CA VAL A 61 3.86 -2.43 6.91
C VAL A 61 3.48 -1.29 5.99
N LEU A 62 2.24 -0.82 6.06
CA LEU A 62 1.79 0.28 5.22
C LEU A 62 2.40 1.62 5.61
N GLU A 63 2.49 1.92 6.90
CA GLU A 63 3.13 3.14 7.40
C GLU A 63 4.59 3.23 6.94
N LYS A 64 5.35 2.13 7.09
CA LYS A 64 6.71 2.01 6.57
C LYS A 64 6.78 2.13 5.05
N ALA A 65 5.90 1.43 4.34
CA ALA A 65 5.89 1.47 2.88
C ALA A 65 5.60 2.88 2.35
N HIS A 66 4.68 3.59 3.00
CA HIS A 66 4.34 4.96 2.68
C HIS A 66 5.51 5.91 2.98
N SER A 67 6.12 5.82 4.16
CA SER A 67 7.24 6.68 4.53
C SER A 67 8.44 6.51 3.60
N SER A 68 8.65 5.31 3.05
CA SER A 68 9.68 4.99 2.05
C SER A 68 9.29 5.34 0.61
N THR A 69 8.03 5.65 0.32
CA THR A 69 7.56 6.03 -1.02
C THR A 69 7.78 7.53 -1.22
N LYS A 70 8.76 7.91 -2.03
CA LYS A 70 9.13 9.32 -2.27
C LYS A 70 8.66 9.89 -3.60
N VAL A 71 8.09 9.04 -4.46
CA VAL A 71 7.52 9.48 -5.73
C VAL A 71 6.26 10.30 -5.49
N ILE A 72 6.06 11.33 -6.31
CA ILE A 72 4.86 12.17 -6.25
C ILE A 72 3.69 11.33 -6.76
N GLY A 73 2.55 11.45 -6.07
CA GLY A 73 1.35 10.71 -6.44
C GLY A 73 0.48 10.37 -5.24
N SER A 74 -0.55 9.59 -5.53
CA SER A 74 -1.39 8.98 -4.51
C SER A 74 -2.03 7.70 -5.03
N SER A 75 -2.43 6.85 -4.10
CA SER A 75 -3.17 5.61 -4.39
C SER A 75 -4.13 5.27 -3.27
N THR A 76 -5.12 4.44 -3.58
CA THR A 76 -5.81 3.60 -2.59
C THR A 76 -5.04 2.29 -2.46
N ALA A 77 -5.07 1.65 -1.29
CA ALA A 77 -4.40 0.37 -1.09
C ALA A 77 -5.20 -0.53 -0.15
N CYS A 78 -5.27 -1.83 -0.46
CA CYS A 78 -5.85 -2.84 0.41
C CYS A 78 -4.79 -3.90 0.71
N LYS A 79 -4.65 -4.29 1.97
CA LYS A 79 -3.72 -5.35 2.39
C LYS A 79 -4.44 -6.35 3.29
N ILE A 80 -4.20 -7.62 3.02
CA ILE A 80 -4.78 -8.74 3.75
C ILE A 80 -3.62 -9.58 4.27
N ALA A 81 -3.57 -9.80 5.59
CA ALA A 81 -2.67 -10.77 6.19
C ALA A 81 -3.49 -11.99 6.64
N LEU A 82 -3.15 -13.15 6.10
CA LEU A 82 -3.72 -14.44 6.45
C LEU A 82 -2.94 -14.98 7.65
N THR A 83 -3.47 -14.76 8.84
CA THR A 83 -3.03 -15.42 10.08
C THR A 83 -4.16 -16.31 10.60
N ASP A 84 -3.95 -17.07 11.68
CA ASP A 84 -5.02 -17.85 12.35
C ASP A 84 -6.26 -17.00 12.69
N GLN A 85 -6.14 -15.67 12.71
CA GLN A 85 -7.24 -14.73 12.56
C GLN A 85 -7.07 -13.91 11.28
N VAL A 86 -8.01 -14.00 10.34
CA VAL A 86 -7.98 -13.19 9.12
C VAL A 86 -8.12 -11.72 9.52
N SER A 87 -7.11 -10.91 9.26
CA SER A 87 -7.17 -9.45 9.47
C SER A 87 -6.98 -8.73 8.14
N SER A 88 -8.08 -8.17 7.62
CA SER A 88 -8.09 -7.33 6.43
C SER A 88 -7.92 -5.85 6.80
N TYR A 89 -7.12 -5.09 6.05
CA TYR A 89 -6.92 -3.66 6.25
C TYR A 89 -7.13 -2.92 4.93
N PHE A 90 -8.02 -1.91 4.95
CA PHE A 90 -8.35 -1.12 3.77
C PHE A 90 -7.90 0.33 3.95
N VAL A 91 -7.23 0.87 2.93
CA VAL A 91 -6.73 2.25 2.94
C VAL A 91 -7.25 2.98 1.73
N ARG A 92 -8.05 4.01 2.01
CA ARG A 92 -8.81 4.70 0.97
C ARG A 92 -8.07 5.89 0.35
N LYS A 93 -6.94 6.35 0.91
CA LYS A 93 -6.10 7.39 0.27
C LYS A 93 -4.73 7.53 0.94
N ILE A 94 -3.65 7.44 0.16
CA ILE A 94 -2.27 7.70 0.59
C ILE A 94 -1.69 8.73 -0.39
N CYS A 95 -1.27 9.90 0.08
CA CYS A 95 -0.84 11.04 -0.76
C CYS A 95 0.54 11.56 -0.34
N LEU A 96 1.42 11.88 -1.29
CA LEU A 96 2.61 12.72 -1.03
C LEU A 96 2.44 14.10 -1.69
N GLY A 97 2.09 15.12 -0.90
CA GLY A 97 1.94 16.52 -1.35
C GLY A 97 1.14 17.43 -0.39
N LEU A 98 1.24 18.76 -0.58
CA LEU A 98 0.84 19.85 0.35
C LEU A 98 -0.58 19.68 0.95
N HIS A 99 -0.60 19.03 2.12
CA HIS A 99 -1.72 18.84 3.06
C HIS A 99 -2.93 17.99 2.59
N PHE A 100 -3.07 16.77 3.11
CA PHE A 100 -3.96 16.44 4.26
C PHE A 100 -4.29 14.93 4.43
N TYR A 101 -4.29 14.51 5.71
CA TYR A 101 -4.86 13.35 6.42
C TYR A 101 -4.61 11.90 5.93
N TYR A 102 -3.98 11.12 6.82
CA TYR A 102 -4.10 9.67 6.87
C TYR A 102 -5.56 9.29 7.17
N ALA A 103 -6.25 8.65 6.22
CA ALA A 103 -7.51 7.97 6.49
C ALA A 103 -7.27 6.46 6.39
N LEU A 104 -6.61 5.90 7.42
CA LEU A 104 -6.54 4.45 7.63
C LEU A 104 -7.89 4.03 8.23
N PHE A 105 -8.80 3.54 7.39
CA PHE A 105 -10.04 2.93 7.87
C PHE A 105 -9.77 1.46 8.21
N LEU A 106 -9.50 1.20 9.48
CA LEU A 106 -9.38 -0.15 10.04
C LEU A 106 -10.74 -0.85 10.00
N LEU A 107 -11.09 -1.51 8.90
CA LEU A 107 -12.17 -2.49 8.90
C LEU A 107 -11.60 -3.84 9.33
N LYS A 108 -11.56 -4.07 10.64
CA LYS A 108 -11.37 -5.42 11.18
C LYS A 108 -12.59 -6.23 10.74
N ALA A 109 -12.43 -7.12 9.77
CA ALA A 109 -13.46 -8.11 9.47
C ALA A 109 -13.57 -9.00 10.72
N GLY A 110 -14.71 -8.87 11.41
CA GLY A 110 -15.07 -9.70 12.57
C GLY A 110 -15.70 -11.01 12.12
#